data_AF-A0A2G8HSU7-F1
#
_entry.id   AF-A0A2G8HSU7-F1
#
_cell.length_a   1.000
_cell.length_b   1.000
_cell.length_c   1.000
_cell.angle_alpha   90.00
_cell.angle_beta   90.00
_cell.angle_gamma   90.00
#
_symmetry.space_group_name_H-M   'P 1'
#
loop_
_entity.id
_entity.type
_entity.pdbx_description
1 polymer ?
#
loop_
_entity_poly.entity_id
_entity_poly.type
_entity_poly.pdbx_seq_one_letter_code
_entity_poly.pdbx_strand_id
1 'polypeptide(L)'
;MKTLKCAILLLTIFASTNNFAKSPHESESLVNSEIMAGKIIAAETDFLNREVARLGKKLENTLDSLPMDIDHNEGKIIAVIANQVERDLESVKKDIDSLTYQRSFDMIYTKLDQIEKDIEMI
;
A
#
# COMPACT_ATOMS: atom_id res chain seq x y z
N MET A 1 -15.06 -43.15 -42.47
CA MET A 1 -15.19 -42.36 -41.22
C MET A 1 -14.25 -42.79 -40.08
N LYS A 2 -13.66 -44.00 -40.08
CA LYS A 2 -12.75 -44.43 -38.99
C LYS A 2 -11.34 -43.85 -39.11
N THR A 3 -10.84 -43.64 -40.33
CA THR A 3 -9.50 -43.10 -40.62
C THR A 3 -9.35 -41.60 -40.31
N LEU A 4 -10.41 -40.82 -40.51
CA LEU A 4 -10.42 -39.38 -40.21
C LEU A 4 -10.27 -39.10 -38.71
N LYS A 5 -10.89 -39.93 -37.87
CA LYS A 5 -10.80 -39.82 -36.40
C LYS A 5 -9.37 -40.09 -35.89
N CYS A 6 -8.67 -41.04 -36.51
CA CYS A 6 -7.27 -41.33 -36.17
C CYS A 6 -6.32 -40.20 -36.57
N ALA A 7 -6.57 -39.55 -37.72
CA ALA A 7 -5.76 -38.42 -38.18
C ALA A 7 -5.88 -37.18 -37.27
N ILE A 8 -7.09 -36.89 -36.78
CA ILE A 8 -7.34 -35.79 -35.83
C ILE A 8 -6.66 -36.09 -34.48
N LEU A 9 -6.72 -37.35 -34.02
CA LEU A 9 -6.08 -37.76 -32.78
C LEU A 9 -4.54 -37.68 -32.85
N LEU A 10 -3.96 -37.98 -34.01
CA LEU A 10 -2.52 -37.80 -34.25
C LEU A 10 -2.12 -36.32 -34.28
N LEU A 11 -2.91 -35.45 -34.92
CA LEU A 11 -2.68 -34.00 -34.94
C LEU A 11 -2.72 -33.38 -33.53
N THR A 12 -3.60 -33.85 -32.64
CA THR A 12 -3.65 -33.34 -31.25
C THR A 12 -2.46 -33.79 -30.41
N ILE A 13 -1.83 -34.92 -30.73
CA ILE A 13 -0.63 -35.41 -30.02
C ILE A 13 0.62 -34.64 -30.46
N PHE A 14 0.72 -34.22 -31.73
CA PHE A 14 1.83 -33.37 -32.18
C PHE A 14 1.69 -31.90 -31.75
N ALA A 15 0.46 -31.42 -31.51
CA ALA A 15 0.23 -30.07 -31.00
C ALA A 15 0.59 -29.93 -29.51
N SER A 16 0.54 -31.02 -28.73
CA SER A 16 0.83 -31.01 -27.28
C SER A 16 2.31 -31.18 -26.92
N THR A 17 3.18 -31.49 -27.89
CA THR A 17 4.64 -31.58 -27.67
C THR A 17 5.40 -30.29 -27.96
N ASN A 18 4.71 -29.20 -28.31
CA ASN A 18 5.28 -27.86 -28.18
C ASN A 18 5.35 -27.51 -26.70
N ASN A 19 6.27 -28.18 -26.00
CA ASN A 19 6.91 -27.64 -24.81
C ASN A 19 7.18 -26.17 -25.10
N PHE A 20 6.57 -25.30 -24.30
CA PHE A 20 6.95 -23.92 -24.16
C PHE A 20 8.48 -23.90 -24.01
N ALA A 21 9.19 -23.61 -25.10
CA ALA A 21 10.50 -23.04 -25.01
C ALA A 21 10.26 -21.64 -24.42
N LYS A 22 10.21 -21.58 -23.09
CA LYS A 22 10.19 -20.35 -22.32
C LYS A 22 11.43 -19.59 -22.79
N SER A 23 11.20 -18.57 -23.61
CA SER A 23 12.29 -17.80 -24.22
C SER A 23 13.20 -17.29 -23.09
N PRO A 24 14.53 -17.41 -23.18
CA PRO A 24 15.44 -16.87 -22.17
C PRO A 24 15.16 -15.40 -21.86
N HIS A 25 14.63 -14.66 -22.84
CA HIS A 25 14.24 -13.26 -22.72
C HIS A 25 12.96 -13.01 -21.89
N GLU A 26 12.04 -13.97 -21.78
CA GLU A 26 10.87 -13.83 -20.91
C GLU A 26 11.24 -13.90 -19.43
N SER A 27 12.28 -14.68 -19.10
CA SER A 27 12.74 -14.84 -17.71
C SER A 27 13.42 -13.55 -17.22
N GLU A 28 14.25 -12.92 -18.05
CA GLU A 28 14.86 -11.62 -17.74
C GLU A 28 13.82 -10.49 -17.65
N SER A 29 12.80 -10.51 -18.52
CA SER A 29 11.70 -9.53 -18.49
C SER A 29 10.89 -9.63 -17.18
N LEU A 30 10.57 -10.84 -16.73
CA LEU A 30 9.85 -11.07 -15.47
C LEU A 30 10.67 -10.63 -14.26
N VAL A 31 11.97 -10.97 -14.22
CA VAL A 31 12.87 -10.55 -13.13
C VAL A 31 13.02 -9.03 -13.10
N ASN A 32 13.14 -8.37 -14.26
CA ASN A 32 13.25 -6.91 -14.32
C ASN A 32 11.95 -6.21 -13.89
N SER A 33 10.79 -6.80 -14.20
CA SER A 33 9.47 -6.33 -13.75
C SER A 33 9.32 -6.44 -12.24
N GLU A 34 9.71 -7.58 -11.64
CA GLU A 34 9.69 -7.78 -10.19
C GLU A 34 10.63 -6.81 -9.46
N ILE A 35 11.85 -6.63 -9.96
CA ILE A 35 12.81 -5.66 -9.40
C ILE A 35 12.25 -4.23 -9.47
N MET A 36 11.63 -3.86 -10.59
CA MET A 36 11.04 -2.53 -10.77
C MET A 36 9.88 -2.30 -9.82
N ALA A 37 8.99 -3.29 -9.66
CA ALA A 37 7.87 -3.19 -8.74
C ALA A 37 8.34 -3.16 -7.27
N GLY A 38 9.42 -3.86 -6.92
CA GLY A 38 10.03 -3.78 -5.58
C GLY A 38 10.61 -2.40 -5.28
N LYS A 39 11.23 -1.76 -6.29
CA LYS A 39 11.71 -0.37 -6.17
C LYS A 39 10.57 0.63 -5.99
N ILE A 40 9.45 0.44 -6.69
CA ILE A 40 8.26 1.29 -6.55
C ILE A 40 7.71 1.16 -5.13
N ILE A 41 7.52 -0.06 -4.62
CA ILE A 41 7.02 -0.28 -3.26
C ILE A 41 7.94 0.33 -2.21
N ALA A 42 9.26 0.19 -2.37
CA ALA A 42 10.22 0.79 -1.44
C ALA A 42 10.15 2.32 -1.44
N ALA A 43 10.13 2.95 -2.61
CA ALA A 43 10.00 4.41 -2.73
C ALA A 43 8.68 4.92 -2.13
N GLU A 44 7.60 4.18 -2.34
CA GLU A 44 6.28 4.50 -1.82
C GLU A 44 6.21 4.35 -0.29
N THR A 45 6.79 3.27 0.23
CA THR A 45 6.94 3.04 1.67
C THR A 45 7.74 4.17 2.33
N ASP A 46 8.84 4.60 1.71
CA ASP A 46 9.66 5.71 2.19
C ASP A 46 8.92 7.06 2.14
N PHE A 47 8.04 7.26 1.16
CA PHE A 47 7.19 8.44 1.07
C PHE A 47 6.14 8.43 2.19
N LEU A 48 5.39 7.34 2.33
CA LEU A 48 4.33 7.20 3.33
C LEU A 48 4.87 7.30 4.76
N ASN A 49 6.04 6.73 5.04
CA ASN A 49 6.71 6.87 6.33
C ASN A 49 7.08 8.33 6.64
N ARG A 50 7.50 9.11 5.62
CA ARG A 50 7.76 10.54 5.78
C ARG A 50 6.48 11.32 6.07
N GLU A 51 5.37 10.97 5.42
CA GLU A 51 4.08 11.61 5.68
C GLU A 51 3.54 11.30 7.08
N VAL A 52 3.65 10.05 7.55
CA VAL A 52 3.32 9.71 8.94
C VAL A 52 4.14 10.53 9.93
N ALA A 53 5.45 10.66 9.70
CA ALA A 53 6.31 11.48 10.54
C ALA A 53 5.95 12.98 10.49
N ARG A 54 5.60 13.50 9.30
CA ARG A 54 5.12 14.88 9.12
C ARG A 54 3.85 15.14 9.93
N LEU A 55 2.86 14.24 9.85
CA LEU A 55 1.59 14.38 10.57
C LEU A 55 1.76 14.24 12.08
N GLY A 56 2.60 13.30 12.54
CA GLY A 56 2.95 13.19 13.96
C GLY A 56 3.54 14.49 14.51
N LYS A 57 4.47 15.11 13.76
CA LYS A 57 5.02 16.42 14.12
C LYS A 57 4.00 17.55 14.04
N LYS A 58 3.06 17.50 13.08
CA LYS A 58 1.97 18.48 12.97
C LYS A 58 1.08 18.42 14.21
N LEU A 59 0.70 17.22 14.65
CA LEU A 59 -0.07 17.03 15.90
C LEU A 59 0.68 17.60 17.11
N GLU A 60 1.96 17.26 17.29
CA GLU A 60 2.79 17.75 18.40
C GLU A 60 2.82 19.29 18.43
N ASN A 61 3.08 19.93 17.29
CA ASN A 61 3.09 21.39 17.20
C ASN A 61 1.71 22.00 17.48
N THR A 62 0.62 21.38 17.01
CA THR A 62 -0.74 21.86 17.27
C THR A 62 -1.02 21.81 18.77
N LEU A 63 -0.72 20.69 19.44
CA LEU A 63 -0.90 20.54 20.89
C LEU A 63 -0.04 21.53 21.69
N ASP A 64 1.20 21.76 21.27
CA ASP A 64 2.10 22.73 21.91
C ASP A 64 1.63 24.19 21.75
N SER A 65 0.88 24.47 20.67
CA SER A 65 0.34 25.81 20.39
C SER A 65 -0.95 26.15 21.13
N LEU A 66 -1.50 25.18 21.87
CA LEU A 66 -2.74 25.36 22.62
C LEU A 66 -2.57 26.36 23.77
N PRO A 67 -3.57 27.23 24.02
CA PRO A 67 -3.53 28.13 25.15
C PRO A 67 -3.55 27.37 26.48
N MET A 68 -2.86 27.88 27.50
CA MET A 68 -2.87 27.27 28.84
C MET A 68 -4.24 27.31 29.53
N ASP A 69 -5.13 28.21 29.07
CA ASP A 69 -6.42 28.52 29.69
C ASP A 69 -7.60 27.83 28.98
N ILE A 70 -7.41 26.59 28.53
CA ILE A 70 -8.46 25.79 27.86
C ILE A 70 -9.54 25.35 28.86
N ASP A 71 -10.81 25.45 28.46
CA ASP A 71 -11.92 24.92 29.24
C ASP A 71 -11.79 23.39 29.38
N HIS A 72 -12.19 22.84 30.53
CA HIS A 72 -12.08 21.41 30.79
C HIS A 72 -12.80 20.53 29.77
N ASN A 73 -13.92 20.99 29.20
CA ASN A 73 -14.65 20.23 28.18
C ASN A 73 -13.94 20.30 26.83
N GLU A 74 -13.38 21.46 26.47
CA GLU A 74 -12.58 21.63 25.26
C GLU A 74 -11.30 20.78 25.33
N GLY A 75 -10.59 20.81 26.47
CA GLY A 75 -9.40 20.00 26.70
C GLY A 75 -9.68 18.49 26.63
N LYS A 76 -10.86 18.04 27.09
CA LYS A 76 -11.30 16.66 26.91
C LYS A 76 -11.53 16.30 25.45
N ILE A 77 -12.18 17.16 24.68
CA ILE A 77 -12.43 16.93 23.24
C ILE A 77 -11.10 16.84 22.50
N ILE A 78 -10.20 17.79 22.73
CA ILE A 78 -8.85 17.82 22.18
C ILE A 78 -8.10 16.53 22.52
N ALA A 79 -8.11 16.10 23.79
CA ALA A 79 -7.46 14.86 24.21
C ALA A 79 -8.06 13.63 23.50
N VAL A 80 -9.37 13.58 23.28
CA VAL A 80 -10.01 12.47 22.53
C VAL A 80 -9.53 12.45 21.09
N ILE A 81 -9.50 13.61 20.42
CA ILE A 81 -9.06 13.73 19.02
C ILE A 81 -7.57 13.37 18.90
N ALA A 82 -6.71 13.94 19.74
CA ALA A 82 -5.27 13.66 19.75
C ALA A 82 -4.98 12.15 19.95
N ASN A 83 -5.62 11.53 20.94
CA ASN A 83 -5.47 10.10 21.18
C ASN A 83 -5.97 9.24 19.99
N GLN A 84 -6.99 9.70 19.27
CA GLN A 84 -7.48 9.01 18.07
C GLN A 84 -6.47 9.14 16.93
N VAL A 85 -5.95 10.34 16.67
CA VAL A 85 -4.91 10.60 15.68
C VAL A 85 -3.67 9.75 15.93
N GLU A 86 -3.19 9.66 17.17
CA GLU A 86 -2.03 8.83 17.51
C GLU A 86 -2.26 7.35 17.18
N ARG A 87 -3.45 6.82 17.50
CA ARG A 87 -3.81 5.44 17.16
C ARG A 87 -3.89 5.22 15.65
N ASP A 88 -4.42 6.18 14.92
CA ASP A 88 -4.57 6.09 13.47
C ASP A 88 -3.23 6.19 12.74
N LEU A 89 -2.31 7.04 13.22
CA LEU A 89 -0.93 7.09 12.73
C LEU A 89 -0.20 5.75 12.96
N GLU A 90 -0.36 5.14 14.14
CA GLU A 90 0.22 3.82 14.43
C GLU A 90 -0.42 2.71 13.57
N SER A 91 -1.72 2.80 13.30
CA SER A 91 -2.43 1.89 12.40
C SER A 91 -1.92 2.01 10.97
N VAL A 92 -1.76 3.23 10.46
CA VAL A 92 -1.20 3.51 9.13
C VAL A 92 0.23 3.00 9.03
N LYS A 93 1.06 3.18 10.06
CA LYS A 93 2.43 2.65 10.08
C LYS A 93 2.45 1.12 9.92
N LYS A 94 1.56 0.41 10.60
CA LYS A 94 1.40 -1.05 10.43
C LYS A 94 0.92 -1.43 9.03
N ASP A 95 0.01 -0.64 8.46
CA ASP A 95 -0.45 -0.84 7.08
C ASP A 95 0.70 -0.64 6.08
N ILE A 96 1.58 0.34 6.31
CA ILE A 96 2.79 0.59 5.52
C ILE A 96 3.78 -0.59 5.64
N ASP A 97 4.06 -1.06 6.85
CA ASP A 97 4.98 -2.19 7.09
C ASP A 97 4.49 -3.51 6.45
N SER A 98 3.18 -3.61 6.21
CA SER A 98 2.54 -4.75 5.56
C SER A 98 2.18 -4.49 4.09
N LEU A 99 2.77 -3.45 3.48
CA LEU A 99 2.69 -3.23 2.04
C LEU A 99 3.39 -4.35 1.29
N THR A 100 2.66 -4.91 0.32
CA THR A 100 3.14 -5.92 -0.60
C THR A 100 2.71 -5.56 -2.01
N TYR A 101 3.22 -6.27 -3.02
CA TYR A 101 2.91 -6.06 -4.44
C TYR A 101 1.41 -6.05 -4.79
N GLN A 102 0.53 -6.56 -3.92
CA GLN A 102 -0.91 -6.69 -4.19
C GLN A 102 -1.79 -5.65 -3.45
N ARG A 103 -1.24 -4.84 -2.55
CA ARG A 103 -2.05 -3.95 -1.69
C ARG A 103 -2.13 -2.54 -2.30
N SER A 104 -3.34 -2.01 -2.43
CA SER A 104 -3.57 -0.63 -2.93
C SER A 104 -3.15 0.41 -1.89
N PHE A 105 -2.41 1.41 -2.36
CA PHE A 105 -1.94 2.57 -1.58
C PHE A 105 -3.06 3.59 -1.29
N ASP A 106 -4.13 3.61 -2.10
CA ASP A 106 -5.18 4.63 -2.07
C ASP A 106 -5.87 4.73 -0.69
N MET A 107 -6.04 3.59 -0.03
CA MET A 107 -6.62 3.53 1.29
C MET A 107 -5.71 4.16 2.35
N ILE A 108 -4.38 3.99 2.22
CA ILE A 108 -3.42 4.62 3.13
C ILE A 108 -3.43 6.14 2.95
N TYR A 109 -3.44 6.61 1.69
CA TYR A 109 -3.57 8.03 1.38
C TYR A 109 -4.84 8.66 1.94
N THR A 110 -5.97 7.98 1.78
CA THR A 110 -7.26 8.45 2.31
C THR A 110 -7.23 8.57 3.83
N LYS A 111 -6.61 7.59 4.52
CA LYS A 111 -6.44 7.65 5.98
C LYS A 111 -5.54 8.80 6.41
N LEU A 112 -4.42 9.03 5.71
CA LEU A 112 -3.52 10.15 6.00
C LEU A 112 -4.21 11.51 5.83
N ASP A 113 -5.02 11.67 4.78
CA ASP A 113 -5.82 12.89 4.56
C ASP A 113 -6.86 13.11 5.66
N GLN A 114 -7.52 12.03 6.12
CA GLN A 114 -8.45 12.12 7.25
C GLN A 114 -7.73 12.51 8.55
N ILE A 115 -6.57 11.90 8.83
CA ILE A 115 -5.76 12.25 9.99
C ILE A 115 -5.35 13.72 9.94
N GLU A 116 -4.95 14.23 8.77
CA GLU A 116 -4.60 15.63 8.60
C GLU A 116 -5.77 16.56 8.95
N LYS A 117 -6.98 16.23 8.51
CA LYS A 117 -8.20 16.98 8.86
C LYS A 117 -8.51 16.91 10.35
N ASP A 118 -8.34 15.75 10.98
CA ASP A 118 -8.59 15.58 12.40
C ASP A 118 -7.60 16.42 13.24
N ILE A 119 -6.34 16.55 12.80
CA ILE A 119 -5.36 17.45 13.43
C ILE A 119 -5.76 18.92 13.25
N GLU A 120 -6.32 19.29 12.10
CA GLU A 120 -6.77 20.67 11.83
C GLU A 120 -8.05 21.07 12.59
N MET A 121 -8.74 20.10 13.19
CA MET A 121 -9.90 20.34 14.05
C MET A 121 -9.54 20.61 15.52
N ILE A 122 -8.28 20.38 15.92
CA ILE A 122 -7.74 20.68 17.25
C ILE A 122 -7.33 22.16 17.31
#